data_AF-A0A1Z4JG05-F1
#
_entry.id   AF-A0A1Z4JG05-F1
#
_cell.length_a   1.000
_cell.length_b   1.000
_cell.length_c   1.000
_cell.angle_alpha   90.00
_cell.angle_beta   90.00
_cell.angle_gamma   90.00
#
_symmetry.space_group_name_H-M   'P 1'
#
loop_
_entity.id
_entity.type
_entity.pdbx_description
1 polymer ?
#
loop_
_entity_poly.entity_id
_entity_poly.type
_entity_poly.pdbx_seq_one_letter_code
_entity_poly.pdbx_strand_id
1 'polypeptide(L)'
;MKLNYVVKALMSFALAAVMIFASPAFSIAAPMNAENTVHSKVSEDTANTKNFVRGARETVKDAARSNASKVSDATDGGFFAKKARKDAARIEKRANEDASRTQKAIDNTKQAVDKAVSGVKNALD
;
A
#
# COMPACT_ATOMS: atom_id res chain seq x y z
N MET A 1 10.66 -11.24 -34.40
CA MET A 1 11.43 -10.73 -33.24
C MET A 1 10.67 -9.69 -32.39
N LYS A 2 9.34 -9.85 -32.18
CA LYS A 2 8.48 -8.85 -31.48
C LYS A 2 7.97 -9.30 -30.09
N LEU A 3 8.17 -10.57 -29.72
CA LEU A 3 7.64 -11.17 -28.50
C LEU A 3 8.39 -10.73 -27.22
N ASN A 4 9.68 -10.37 -27.36
CA ASN A 4 10.54 -10.01 -26.22
C ASN A 4 10.31 -8.58 -25.69
N TYR A 5 9.67 -7.69 -26.47
CA TYR A 5 9.38 -6.32 -26.02
C TYR A 5 8.11 -6.24 -25.19
N VAL A 6 7.07 -7.02 -25.52
CA VAL A 6 5.80 -7.02 -24.79
C VAL A 6 5.99 -7.66 -23.40
N VAL A 7 6.76 -8.75 -23.31
CA VAL A 7 7.08 -9.39 -22.02
C VAL A 7 7.98 -8.51 -21.16
N LYS A 8 8.95 -7.80 -21.75
CA LYS A 8 9.77 -6.81 -21.02
C LYS A 8 8.96 -5.59 -20.59
N ALA A 9 8.03 -5.11 -21.42
CA ALA A 9 7.13 -4.01 -21.04
C ALA A 9 6.17 -4.41 -19.90
N LEU A 10 5.64 -5.65 -19.93
CA LEU A 10 4.78 -6.19 -18.87
C LEU A 10 5.53 -6.44 -17.55
N MET A 11 6.79 -6.88 -17.61
CA MET A 11 7.65 -7.04 -16.43
C MET A 11 8.15 -5.69 -15.89
N SER A 12 8.42 -4.71 -16.74
CA SER A 12 8.88 -3.38 -16.33
C SER A 12 7.77 -2.49 -15.78
N PHE A 13 6.49 -2.74 -16.08
CA PHE A 13 5.40 -1.93 -15.53
C PHE A 13 4.94 -2.36 -14.13
N ALA A 14 5.29 -3.57 -13.69
CA ALA A 14 4.88 -4.10 -12.38
C ALA A 14 5.70 -3.54 -11.20
N LEU A 15 6.84 -2.86 -11.46
CA LEU A 15 7.75 -2.40 -10.40
C LEU A 15 7.59 -0.91 -10.04
N ALA A 16 6.72 -0.15 -10.72
CA ALA A 16 6.68 1.31 -10.58
C ALA A 16 5.72 1.86 -9.50
N ALA A 17 4.90 1.03 -8.83
CA ALA A 17 3.78 1.55 -8.04
C ALA A 17 3.94 1.56 -6.50
N VAL A 18 5.08 1.17 -5.93
CA VAL A 18 5.25 1.13 -4.45
C VAL A 18 6.54 1.80 -3.98
N MET A 19 6.72 3.07 -4.33
CA MET A 19 7.81 3.91 -3.77
C MET A 19 7.30 5.26 -3.21
N ILE A 20 5.99 5.42 -2.98
CA ILE A 20 5.41 6.67 -2.43
C ILE A 20 4.89 6.46 -1.01
N PHE A 21 5.66 5.86 -0.10
CA PHE A 21 5.35 5.89 1.35
C PHE A 21 6.58 6.02 2.25
N ALA A 22 7.74 6.31 1.68
CA ALA A 22 8.97 6.51 2.45
C ALA A 22 9.24 7.99 2.80
N SER A 23 8.23 8.85 2.71
CA SER A 23 8.34 10.25 3.14
C SER A 23 7.60 10.42 4.46
N PRO A 24 8.28 10.39 5.63
CA PRO A 24 7.74 10.97 6.85
C PRO A 24 7.80 12.50 6.71
N ALA A 25 7.06 13.07 5.76
CA ALA A 25 6.81 14.52 5.72
C ALA A 25 5.66 14.83 6.68
N PHE A 26 5.81 14.40 7.94
CA PHE A 26 4.87 14.69 9.01
C PHE A 26 5.33 15.98 9.70
N SER A 27 5.11 17.12 9.03
CA SER A 27 5.36 18.44 9.63
C SER A 27 4.25 18.75 10.63
N ILE A 28 4.38 18.28 11.87
CA ILE A 28 3.52 18.73 12.97
C ILE A 28 4.07 20.06 13.50
N ALA A 29 3.60 21.17 12.93
CA ALA A 29 3.72 22.48 13.54
C ALA A 29 2.36 22.81 14.16
N ALA A 30 2.16 22.47 15.43
CA ALA A 30 0.93 22.81 16.15
C ALA A 30 1.26 23.42 17.53
N PRO A 31 0.69 24.59 17.90
CA PRO A 31 0.88 25.18 19.21
C PRO A 31 0.24 24.30 20.30
N MET A 32 0.79 24.33 21.51
CA MET A 32 0.47 23.46 22.66
C MET A 32 -1.02 23.39 23.06
N ASN A 33 -1.86 24.31 22.60
CA ASN A 33 -3.31 24.33 22.84
C ASN A 33 -4.13 23.54 21.79
N ALA A 34 -3.47 22.89 20.84
CA ALA A 34 -4.10 22.22 19.69
C ALA A 34 -4.18 20.68 19.84
N GLU A 35 -3.99 20.13 21.04
CA GLU A 35 -3.94 18.67 21.31
C GLU A 35 -5.12 17.90 20.68
N ASN A 36 -6.36 18.37 20.92
CA ASN A 36 -7.56 17.72 20.40
C ASN A 36 -7.62 17.79 18.86
N THR A 37 -7.14 18.90 18.29
CA THR A 37 -7.03 19.09 16.83
C THR A 37 -5.95 18.19 16.22
N VAL A 38 -4.82 18.00 16.91
CA VAL A 38 -3.73 17.11 16.48
C VAL A 38 -4.17 15.65 16.52
N HIS A 39 -4.77 15.17 17.60
CA HIS A 39 -5.28 13.78 17.67
C HIS A 39 -6.37 13.51 16.62
N SER A 40 -7.27 14.48 16.39
CA SER A 40 -8.30 14.38 15.35
C SER A 40 -7.67 14.28 13.97
N LYS A 41 -6.73 15.17 13.63
CA LYS A 41 -6.04 15.18 12.34
C LYS A 41 -5.20 13.93 12.13
N VAL A 42 -4.42 13.50 13.13
CA VAL A 42 -3.62 12.27 13.07
C VAL A 42 -4.53 11.07 12.83
N SER A 43 -5.68 11.00 13.52
CA SER A 43 -6.64 9.91 13.31
C SER A 43 -7.27 9.93 11.92
N GLU A 44 -7.62 11.11 11.40
CA GLU A 44 -8.14 11.30 10.05
C GLU A 44 -7.12 10.92 8.98
N ASP A 45 -5.89 11.46 9.07
CA ASP A 45 -4.81 11.17 8.14
C ASP A 45 -4.42 9.69 8.18
N THR A 46 -4.41 9.07 9.37
CA THR A 46 -4.22 7.62 9.54
C THR A 46 -5.31 6.84 8.82
N ALA A 47 -6.58 7.19 9.01
CA ALA A 47 -7.71 6.51 8.37
C ALA A 47 -7.65 6.64 6.84
N ASN A 48 -7.38 7.85 6.33
CA ASN A 48 -7.21 8.13 4.90
C ASN A 48 -6.06 7.31 4.31
N THR A 49 -4.91 7.26 4.99
CA THR A 49 -3.75 6.48 4.54
C THR A 49 -4.05 4.98 4.53
N LYS A 50 -4.74 4.45 5.57
CA LYS A 50 -5.15 3.04 5.59
C LYS A 50 -6.14 2.71 4.47
N ASN A 51 -7.07 3.62 4.17
CA ASN A 51 -8.00 3.46 3.05
C ASN A 51 -7.27 3.46 1.71
N PHE A 52 -6.30 4.35 1.52
CA PHE A 52 -5.44 4.34 0.35
C PHE A 52 -4.72 2.99 0.19
N VAL A 53 -4.08 2.49 1.26
CA VAL A 53 -3.36 1.20 1.25
C VAL A 53 -4.28 0.04 0.87
N ARG A 54 -5.53 0.04 1.38
CA ARG A 54 -6.54 -0.97 1.01
C ARG A 54 -6.96 -0.84 -0.46
N GLY A 55 -7.13 0.38 -0.96
CA GLY A 55 -7.43 0.64 -2.37
C GLY A 55 -6.31 0.16 -3.29
N ALA A 56 -5.07 0.52 -2.98
CA ALA A 56 -3.89 0.07 -3.72
C ALA A 56 -3.77 -1.46 -3.74
N ARG A 57 -4.01 -2.11 -2.58
CA ARG A 57 -4.07 -3.58 -2.48
C ARG A 57 -5.10 -4.17 -3.43
N GLU A 58 -6.31 -3.61 -3.47
CA GLU A 58 -7.38 -4.14 -4.33
C GLU A 58 -7.05 -3.95 -5.81
N THR A 59 -6.55 -2.77 -6.20
CA THR A 59 -6.07 -2.51 -7.56
C THR A 59 -5.00 -3.50 -8.00
N VAL A 60 -4.04 -3.84 -7.13
CA VAL A 60 -2.99 -4.83 -7.44
C VAL A 60 -3.59 -6.22 -7.65
N LYS A 61 -4.55 -6.62 -6.82
CA LYS A 61 -5.25 -7.90 -6.96
C LYS A 61 -6.03 -7.96 -8.28
N ASP A 62 -6.78 -6.91 -8.59
CA ASP A 62 -7.58 -6.83 -9.80
C ASP A 62 -6.71 -6.84 -11.06
N ALA A 63 -5.60 -6.09 -11.04
CA ALA A 63 -4.62 -6.12 -12.12
C ALA A 63 -4.02 -7.53 -12.32
N ALA A 64 -3.66 -8.21 -11.23
CA ALA A 64 -3.13 -9.57 -11.29
C ALA A 64 -4.14 -10.56 -11.88
N ARG A 65 -5.40 -10.49 -11.46
CA ARG A 65 -6.50 -11.31 -12.00
C ARG A 65 -6.78 -11.01 -13.46
N SER A 66 -6.87 -9.73 -13.82
CA SER A 66 -7.08 -9.30 -15.20
C SER A 66 -5.97 -9.80 -16.12
N ASN A 67 -4.71 -9.68 -15.70
CA ASN A 67 -3.57 -10.17 -16.48
C ASN A 67 -3.57 -11.70 -16.61
N ALA A 68 -3.91 -12.43 -15.55
CA ALA A 68 -4.04 -13.88 -15.63
C ALA A 68 -5.17 -14.32 -16.58
N SER A 69 -6.30 -13.60 -16.60
CA SER A 69 -7.39 -13.85 -17.55
C SER A 69 -6.94 -13.62 -18.98
N LYS A 70 -6.32 -12.46 -19.27
CA LYS A 70 -5.83 -12.13 -20.62
C LYS A 70 -4.83 -13.17 -21.14
N VAL A 71 -3.93 -13.66 -20.29
CA VAL A 71 -3.00 -14.74 -20.66
C VAL A 71 -3.74 -16.06 -20.87
N SER A 72 -4.76 -16.36 -20.07
CA SER A 72 -5.60 -17.53 -20.26
C SER A 72 -6.31 -17.53 -21.61
N ASP A 73 -6.89 -16.38 -21.97
CA ASP A 73 -7.63 -16.20 -23.23
C ASP A 73 -6.68 -16.21 -24.44
N ALA A 74 -5.48 -15.66 -24.30
CA ALA A 74 -4.48 -15.64 -25.37
C ALA A 74 -3.74 -16.97 -25.59
N THR A 75 -3.87 -17.93 -24.67
CA THR A 75 -3.12 -19.20 -24.73
C THR A 75 -4.02 -20.43 -24.63
N ASP A 76 -5.33 -20.26 -24.86
CA ASP A 76 -6.36 -21.30 -24.79
C ASP A 76 -6.25 -22.18 -23.53
N GLY A 77 -5.90 -21.58 -22.40
CA GLY A 77 -5.76 -22.31 -21.13
C GLY A 77 -4.53 -23.22 -21.01
N GLY A 78 -3.51 -23.06 -21.87
CA GLY A 78 -2.28 -23.85 -21.87
C GLY A 78 -1.35 -23.64 -20.66
N PHE A 79 -0.10 -24.11 -20.77
CA PHE A 79 0.91 -24.03 -19.68
C PHE A 79 1.10 -22.60 -19.15
N PHE A 80 1.11 -21.61 -20.03
CA PHE A 80 1.27 -20.19 -19.67
C PHE A 80 0.07 -19.66 -18.88
N ALA A 81 -1.16 -20.09 -19.19
CA ALA A 81 -2.35 -19.75 -18.43
C ALA A 81 -2.27 -20.28 -16.98
N LYS A 82 -1.86 -21.54 -16.80
CA LYS A 82 -1.64 -22.12 -15.46
C LYS A 82 -0.60 -21.34 -14.67
N LYS A 83 0.52 -20.95 -15.31
CA LYS A 83 1.55 -20.15 -14.66
C LYS A 83 1.04 -18.76 -14.28
N ALA A 84 0.33 -18.08 -15.17
CA ALA A 84 -0.23 -16.76 -14.91
C ALA A 84 -1.23 -16.77 -13.74
N ARG A 85 -2.08 -17.81 -13.63
CA ARG A 85 -2.98 -17.99 -12.48
C ARG A 85 -2.20 -18.20 -11.17
N LYS A 86 -1.14 -19.01 -11.19
CA LYS A 86 -0.28 -19.23 -10.02
C LYS A 86 0.43 -17.95 -9.58
N ASP A 87 0.93 -17.18 -10.54
CA ASP A 87 1.59 -15.90 -10.28
C ASP A 87 0.61 -14.86 -9.75
N ALA A 88 -0.61 -14.79 -10.31
CA ALA A 88 -1.66 -13.94 -9.78
C ALA A 88 -2.02 -14.29 -8.33
N ALA A 89 -2.22 -15.56 -8.01
CA ALA A 89 -2.47 -15.99 -6.62
C ALA A 89 -1.33 -15.60 -5.67
N ARG A 90 -0.07 -15.69 -6.12
CA ARG A 90 1.09 -15.25 -5.34
C ARG A 90 1.11 -13.73 -5.15
N ILE A 91 0.75 -12.96 -6.17
CA ILE A 91 0.65 -11.50 -6.09
C ILE A 91 -0.46 -11.10 -5.12
N GLU A 92 -1.64 -11.72 -5.20
CA GLU A 92 -2.74 -11.45 -4.27
C GLU A 92 -2.33 -11.73 -2.81
N LYS A 93 -1.63 -12.84 -2.57
CA LYS A 93 -1.09 -13.16 -1.24
C LYS A 93 -0.13 -12.07 -0.74
N ARG A 94 0.85 -11.67 -1.58
CA ARG A 94 1.82 -10.64 -1.21
C ARG A 94 1.18 -9.27 -1.01
N ALA A 95 0.22 -8.89 -1.86
CA ALA A 95 -0.52 -7.64 -1.71
C ALA A 95 -1.25 -7.58 -0.36
N ASN A 96 -1.86 -8.69 0.09
CA ASN A 96 -2.47 -8.77 1.42
C ASN A 96 -1.43 -8.66 2.55
N GLU A 97 -0.32 -9.40 2.45
CA GLU A 97 0.76 -9.35 3.45
C GLU A 97 1.36 -7.95 3.56
N ASP A 98 1.67 -7.31 2.44
CA ASP A 98 2.27 -5.99 2.40
C ASP A 98 1.29 -4.92 2.88
N ALA A 99 0.02 -4.97 2.45
CA ALA A 99 -1.00 -4.05 2.95
C ALA A 99 -1.23 -4.19 4.47
N SER A 100 -1.14 -5.41 5.01
CA SER A 100 -1.22 -5.66 6.45
C SER A 100 -0.01 -5.09 7.19
N ARG A 101 1.21 -5.31 6.68
CA ARG A 101 2.45 -4.77 7.23
C ARG A 101 2.44 -3.24 7.25
N THR A 102 2.02 -2.61 6.15
CA THR A 102 1.94 -1.15 6.04
C THR A 102 0.86 -0.58 6.96
N GLN A 103 -0.31 -1.21 7.06
CA GLN A 103 -1.34 -0.79 8.03
C GLN A 103 -0.83 -0.87 9.47
N LYS A 104 -0.05 -1.90 9.81
CA LYS A 104 0.57 -2.01 11.14
C LYS A 104 1.62 -0.93 11.39
N ALA A 105 2.43 -0.59 10.39
CA ALA A 105 3.39 0.50 10.50
C ALA A 105 2.68 1.85 10.71
N ILE A 106 1.57 2.10 10.01
CA ILE A 106 0.73 3.28 10.19
C ILE A 106 0.18 3.35 11.63
N ASP A 107 -0.33 2.25 12.17
CA ASP A 107 -0.84 2.19 13.55
C ASP A 107 0.26 2.45 14.58
N ASN A 108 1.48 1.92 14.37
CA ASN A 108 2.63 2.18 15.24
C ASN A 108 3.04 3.66 15.20
N THR A 109 3.05 4.29 14.02
CA THR A 109 3.34 5.72 13.89
C THR A 109 2.31 6.56 14.63
N LYS A 110 1.02 6.25 14.50
CA LYS A 110 -0.03 6.91 15.27
C LYS A 110 0.24 6.83 16.77
N GLN A 111 0.55 5.64 17.29
CA GLN A 111 0.84 5.46 18.71
C GLN A 111 2.07 6.26 19.17
N ALA A 112 3.12 6.35 18.35
CA ALA A 112 4.31 7.14 18.65
C ALA A 112 3.99 8.64 18.73
N VAL A 113 3.17 9.15 17.78
CA VAL A 113 2.71 10.54 17.78
C VAL A 113 1.83 10.81 19.01
N ASP A 114 0.87 9.93 19.31
CA ASP A 114 0.00 10.07 20.48
C ASP A 114 0.82 10.14 21.77
N LYS A 115 1.83 9.27 21.93
CA LYS A 115 2.75 9.31 23.09
C LYS A 115 3.57 10.59 23.17
N ALA A 116 4.06 11.10 22.05
CA ALA A 116 4.84 12.34 22.02
C ALA A 116 3.98 13.54 22.44
N VAL A 117 2.75 13.61 21.94
CA VAL A 117 1.79 14.68 22.29
C VAL A 117 1.44 14.61 23.78
N SER A 118 1.09 13.44 24.32
CA SER A 118 0.80 13.30 25.76
C SER A 118 2.02 13.52 26.66
N GLY A 119 3.23 13.18 26.19
CA GLY A 119 4.47 13.42 26.93
C GLY A 119 4.80 14.91 27.06
N VAL A 120 4.56 15.69 26.01
CA VAL A 120 4.70 17.16 26.02
C VAL A 120 3.71 17.76 27.04
N LYS A 121 2.44 17.33 27.03
CA LYS A 121 1.44 17.77 28.00
C LYS A 121 1.88 17.57 29.46
N ASN A 122 2.28 16.36 29.83
CA ASN A 122 2.69 16.05 31.20
C ASN A 122 3.92 16.83 31.68
N ALA A 123 4.73 17.37 30.77
CA ALA A 123 5.89 18.20 31.11
C ALA A 123 5.55 19.70 31.24
N LEU A 124 4.34 20.10 30.83
CA LEU A 124 3.83 21.46 30.82
C LEU A 124 2.72 21.71 31.84
N ASP A 125 2.16 20.64 32.41
CA ASP A 125 1.29 20.62 33.61
C ASP A 125 2.13 20.49 34.90
#